data_AF-A0A0Q8QPZ0-F1
#
_entry.id   AF-A0A0Q8QPZ0-F1
#
_cell.length_a   1.000
_cell.length_b   1.000
_cell.length_c   1.000
_cell.angle_alpha   90.00
_cell.angle_beta   90.00
_cell.angle_gamma   90.00
#
_symmetry.space_group_name_H-M   'P 1'
#
loop_
_entity.id
_entity.type
_entity.pdbx_description
1 polymer ?
#
loop_
_entity_poly.entity_id
_entity_poly.type
_entity_poly.pdbx_seq_one_letter_code
_entity_poly.pdbx_strand_id
1 'polypeptide(L)' 'MSLPPLVKESERDQKEWNRKARDAINRLTRFALGTGATTERPQGPTDGQVFYDRTLKQPIWWNSEDAEWKDATGTAA' A
#
# COMPACT_ATOMS: atom_id res chain seq x y z
N MET A 1 -3.63 14.22 40.62
CA MET A 1 -5.01 13.70 40.50
C MET A 1 -5.05 12.72 39.34
N SER A 2 -5.51 11.49 39.56
CA SER A 2 -5.60 10.44 38.53
C SER A 2 -6.94 10.55 37.82
N LEU A 3 -6.95 10.52 36.49
CA LEU A 3 -8.19 10.56 35.70
C LEU A 3 -9.08 9.33 36.01
N PRO A 4 -10.41 9.52 36.05
CA PRO A 4 -11.35 8.44 36.32
C PRO A 4 -11.27 7.34 35.24
N PRO A 5 -11.56 6.06 35.59
CA PRO A 5 -11.30 4.90 34.74
C PRO A 5 -11.93 4.98 33.34
N LEU A 6 -13.17 5.46 33.24
CA LEU A 6 -13.93 5.59 31.99
C LEU A 6 -13.27 6.54 30.97
N VAL A 7 -12.61 7.60 31.46
CA VAL A 7 -11.92 8.57 30.60
C VAL A 7 -10.67 7.92 29.98
N LYS A 8 -9.92 7.12 30.75
CA LYS A 8 -8.72 6.43 30.25
C LYS A 8 -9.03 5.38 29.19
N GLU A 9 -10.17 4.70 29.28
CA GLU A 9 -10.61 3.72 28.27
C GLU A 9 -10.98 4.41 26.96
N SER A 10 -11.77 5.48 27.01
CA SER A 10 -12.11 6.26 25.80
C SER A 10 -10.89 6.84 25.07
N GLU A 11 -9.86 7.29 25.80
CA GLU A 11 -8.62 7.80 25.21
C GLU A 11 -7.79 6.70 24.53
N ARG A 12 -7.81 5.47 25.06
CA ARG A 12 -7.15 4.31 24.45
C ARG A 12 -7.87 3.92 23.17
N ASP A 13 -9.20 3.88 23.18
CA ASP A 13 -10.01 3.57 22.01
C ASP A 13 -9.83 4.61 20.90
N GLN A 14 -9.79 5.90 21.26
CA GLN A 14 -9.52 6.98 20.30
C GLN A 14 -8.12 6.86 19.68
N LYS A 15 -7.10 6.50 20.47
CA LYS A 15 -5.73 6.27 19.95
C LYS A 15 -5.67 5.07 19.00
N GLU A 16 -6.33 3.98 19.35
CA GLU A 16 -6.39 2.81 18.46
C GLU A 16 -7.14 3.12 17.16
N TRP A 17 -8.26 3.84 17.25
CA TRP A 17 -9.00 4.28 16.08
C TRP A 17 -8.14 5.19 15.20
N ASN A 18 -7.46 6.17 15.78
CA ASN A 18 -6.54 7.06 15.05
C ASN A 18 -5.42 6.29 14.34
N ARG A 19 -4.87 5.25 14.97
CA ARG A 19 -3.87 4.37 14.35
C ARG A 19 -4.46 3.63 13.15
N LYS A 20 -5.60 2.96 13.33
CA LYS A 20 -6.28 2.21 12.26
C LYS A 20 -6.66 3.12 11.09
N ALA A 21 -7.16 4.33 11.36
CA ALA A 21 -7.51 5.31 10.35
C ALA A 21 -6.28 5.76 9.54
N ARG A 22 -5.15 6.03 10.20
CA ARG A 22 -3.88 6.34 9.54
C ARG A 22 -3.39 5.20 8.65
N ASP A 23 -3.46 3.97 9.13
CA ASP A 23 -3.03 2.80 8.36
C ASP A 23 -3.90 2.59 7.12
N ALA A 24 -5.22 2.79 7.24
CA ALA A 24 -6.16 2.73 6.13
C ALA A 24 -5.87 3.83 5.09
N ILE A 25 -5.69 5.09 5.53
CA ILE A 25 -5.34 6.20 4.64
C ILE A 25 -4.02 5.91 3.93
N ASN A 26 -2.99 5.49 4.65
CA ASN A 26 -1.69 5.16 4.05
C ASN A 26 -1.80 4.03 3.02
N ARG A 27 -2.68 3.04 3.26
CA ARG A 27 -2.94 1.96 2.30
C ARG A 27 -3.64 2.48 1.04
N LEU A 28 -4.66 3.33 1.19
CA LEU A 28 -5.37 3.94 0.07
C LEU A 28 -4.44 4.83 -0.76
N THR A 29 -3.62 5.66 -0.11
CA THR A 29 -2.62 6.50 -0.79
C THR A 29 -1.63 5.65 -1.58
N ARG A 30 -1.14 4.54 -1.02
CA ARG A 30 -0.23 3.61 -1.72
C ARG A 30 -0.85 3.00 -2.96
N PHE A 31 -2.11 2.55 -2.84
CA PHE A 31 -2.86 2.03 -3.98
C PHE A 31 -3.01 3.09 -5.08
N ALA A 32 -3.42 4.31 -4.71
CA ALA A 32 -3.61 5.41 -5.65
C ALA A 32 -2.31 5.85 -6.34
N LEU A 33 -1.17 5.79 -5.64
CA LEU A 33 0.15 6.13 -6.18
C LEU A 33 0.80 4.99 -6.96
N GLY A 34 0.16 3.81 -7.03
CA GLY A 34 0.74 2.64 -7.68
C GLY A 34 2.04 2.18 -7.02
N THR A 35 2.09 2.08 -5.69
CA THR A 35 3.29 1.59 -4.98
C THR A 35 2.93 0.63 -3.85
N GLY A 36 3.74 -0.40 -3.64
CA GLY A 36 3.48 -1.43 -2.63
C GLY A 36 4.56 -2.51 -2.62
N ALA A 37 4.35 -3.55 -1.83
CA ALA A 37 5.14 -4.78 -1.92
C ALA A 37 4.75 -5.60 -3.17
N THR A 38 5.57 -6.57 -3.55
CA THR A 38 5.28 -7.54 -4.63
C THR A 38 3.90 -8.19 -4.51
N THR A 39 3.48 -8.54 -3.30
CA THR A 39 2.16 -9.15 -3.04
C THR A 39 0.99 -8.16 -3.17
N GLU A 40 1.28 -6.86 -3.27
CA GLU A 40 0.30 -5.78 -3.44
C GLU A 40 0.21 -5.32 -4.91
N ARG A 41 0.92 -5.98 -5.84
CA ARG A 41 0.81 -5.69 -7.28
C ARG A 41 -0.66 -5.87 -7.72
N PRO A 42 -1.23 -4.91 -8.49
CA PRO A 42 -2.59 -5.02 -9.01
C PRO A 42 -2.82 -6.32 -9.78
N GLN A 43 -3.98 -6.95 -9.58
CA GLN A 43 -4.33 -8.24 -10.23
C GLN A 43 -5.04 -8.07 -11.59
N GLY A 44 -5.59 -6.89 -11.87
CA GLY A 44 -6.15 -6.52 -13.17
C GLY A 44 -5.53 -5.24 -13.71
N PRO A 45 -4.20 -5.23 -13.93
CA PRO A 45 -3.51 -4.05 -14.44
C PRO A 45 -3.84 -3.79 -15.92
N THR A 46 -3.86 -2.52 -16.32
CA THR A 46 -3.94 -2.14 -17.73
C THR A 46 -2.56 -2.16 -18.38
N ASP A 47 -2.50 -2.33 -19.69
CA ASP A 47 -1.23 -2.27 -20.42
C ASP A 47 -0.47 -0.97 -20.15
N GLY A 48 0.84 -1.08 -19.95
CA GLY A 48 1.72 0.05 -19.60
C GLY A 48 1.53 0.61 -18.19
N GLN A 49 0.65 0.02 -17.35
CA GLN A 49 0.47 0.47 -15.98
C GLN A 49 1.79 0.41 -15.20
N VAL A 50 2.12 1.50 -14.52
CA VAL A 50 3.33 1.60 -13.68
C VAL A 50 3.01 1.19 -12.25
N PHE A 51 3.93 0.45 -11.63
CA PHE A 51 3.91 0.18 -10.20
C PHE A 51 5.32 0.29 -9.62
N TYR A 52 5.50 0.98 -8.49
CA TYR A 52 6.76 0.97 -7.75
C TYR A 52 6.75 -0.14 -6.71
N ASP A 53 7.44 -1.25 -7.02
CA ASP A 53 7.59 -2.40 -6.13
C ASP A 53 8.69 -2.11 -5.11
N ARG A 54 8.29 -2.00 -3.83
CA ARG A 54 9.19 -1.70 -2.71
C ARG A 54 9.98 -2.91 -2.23
N THR A 55 9.55 -4.12 -2.56
CA THR A 55 10.33 -5.33 -2.29
C THR A 55 11.56 -5.34 -3.20
N LEU A 56 11.36 -5.03 -4.48
CA LEU A 56 12.43 -4.93 -5.49
C LEU A 56 13.15 -3.57 -5.47
N LYS A 57 12.51 -2.56 -4.87
CA LYS A 57 12.96 -1.16 -4.80
C LYS A 57 13.10 -0.50 -6.18
N GLN A 58 12.23 -0.85 -7.12
CA GLN A 58 12.28 -0.34 -8.50
C GLN A 58 10.88 -0.17 -9.11
N PRO A 59 10.72 0.74 -10.09
CA PRO A 59 9.52 0.79 -10.91
C PRO A 59 9.46 -0.43 -11.84
N ILE A 60 8.24 -0.93 -12.05
CA ILE A 60 7.90 -1.99 -12.98
C ILE A 60 6.68 -1.56 -13.81
N TRP A 61 6.53 -2.14 -14.99
CA TRP A 61 5.47 -1.85 -15.94
C TRP A 61 4.74 -3.13 -16.32
N TRP A 62 3.40 -3.08 -16.33
CA TRP A 62 2.62 -4.20 -16.83
C TRP A 62 2.70 -4.27 -18.35
N ASN A 63 3.12 -5.41 -18.87
CA ASN A 63 3.05 -5.74 -20.28
C ASN A 63 1.90 -6.73 -20.49
N SER A 64 0.88 -6.30 -21.24
CA SER A 64 -0.32 -7.11 -21.50
C SER A 64 -0.12 -8.18 -22.59
N GLU A 65 0.91 -8.06 -23.42
CA GLU A 65 1.24 -9.06 -24.46
C GLU A 65 1.70 -10.37 -23.82
N ASP A 66 2.58 -10.27 -22.82
CA ASP A 66 3.12 -11.42 -22.07
C ASP A 66 2.36 -11.70 -20.77
N ALA A 67 1.44 -10.81 -20.38
CA ALA A 67 0.73 -10.82 -19.10
C ALA A 67 1.69 -10.88 -17.89
N GLU A 68 2.74 -10.05 -17.90
CA GLU A 68 3.76 -10.01 -16.86
C GLU A 68 4.19 -8.57 -16.51
N TRP A 69 4.67 -8.39 -15.28
CA TRP A 69 5.35 -7.17 -14.86
C TRP A 69 6.80 -7.21 -15.32
N LYS A 70 7.24 -6.15 -16.00
CA LYS A 70 8.61 -6.01 -16.49
C LYS A 70 9.33 -4.86 -15.81
N ASP A 71 10.62 -4.99 -15.62
CA ASP A 71 11.49 -3.91 -15.20
C ASP A 71 11.85 -2.96 -16.36
N ALA A 72 12.67 -1.94 -16.09
CA ALA A 72 13.09 -0.96 -17.08
C ALA A 72 13.95 -1.56 -18.22
N THR A 73 14.46 -2.77 -18.06
CA THR A 73 15.23 -3.49 -19.09
C THR A 73 14.36 -4.39 -19.96
N GLY A 74 13.08 -4.52 -19.63
CA GLY A 74 12.16 -5.44 -20.30
C GLY A 74 12.22 -6.87 -19.78
N THR A 75 12.92 -7.10 -18.66
CA THR A 75 13.01 -8.41 -18.01
C THR A 75 11.85 -8.58 -17.02
N ALA A 76 11.34 -9.81 -16.87
CA ALA A 76 10.32 -10.12 -15.86
C ALA A 76 10.80 -9.74 -14.45
N ALA A 77 9.93 -9.08 -13.69
CA ALA A 77 10.20 -8.53 -12.37
C ALA A 77 9.42 -9.24 -11.25
#